data_AF-F0FZJ1-F1
#
_entry.id   AF-F0FZJ1-F1
#
_cell.length_a   1.000
_cell.length_b   1.000
_cell.length_c   1.000
_cell.angle_alpha   90.00
_cell.angle_beta   90.00
_cell.angle_gamma   90.00
#
_symmetry.space_group_name_H-M   'P 1'
#
loop_
_entity.id
_entity.type
_entity.pdbx_description
1 polymer ?
#
loop_
_entity_poly.entity_id
_entity_poly.type
_entity_poly.pdbx_seq_one_letter_code
_entity_poly.pdbx_strand_id
1 'polypeptide(L)'
;MKSTKIAALVAVTLATGALANAAQAETDGATCRNVRFADIGWTDITSTTALASTVFEGLGYKPTTTISSVPISFAGLKSKQLDVSLGYWWPVQQKQLQPFLDSKSINVVEPPNLSGAKATLAVPSYAYQAGLKTFDDIARHRAELDGKIYGIEPGSSANATIQKMIDTNQYGLGGFKLVESSEAGMLVTVERAIREKKWVVFLGWEP
;
A
#
# COMPACT_ATOMS: atom_id res chain seq x y z
N MET A 1 -44.66 37.52 0.91
CA MET A 1 -43.57 38.26 1.61
C MET A 1 -42.85 37.48 2.72
N LYS A 2 -43.45 36.47 3.39
CA LYS A 2 -42.74 35.68 4.43
C LYS A 2 -41.87 34.53 3.88
N SER A 3 -42.23 33.86 2.78
CA SER A 3 -41.42 32.76 2.22
C SER A 3 -40.13 33.23 1.51
N THR A 4 -40.13 34.41 0.91
CA THR A 4 -38.96 34.99 0.23
C THR A 4 -37.83 35.35 1.19
N LYS A 5 -38.15 35.71 2.43
CA LYS A 5 -37.16 36.02 3.48
C LYS A 5 -36.51 34.77 4.09
N ILE A 6 -37.23 33.65 4.12
CA ILE A 6 -36.70 32.36 4.61
C ILE A 6 -35.77 31.74 3.57
N ALA A 7 -36.12 31.81 2.28
CA ALA A 7 -35.25 31.36 1.19
C ALA A 7 -33.92 32.15 1.13
N ALA A 8 -33.97 33.47 1.38
CA ALA A 8 -32.78 34.31 1.43
C ALA A 8 -31.88 34.01 2.66
N LEU A 9 -32.47 33.69 3.82
CA LEU A 9 -31.70 33.34 5.02
C LEU A 9 -30.98 31.99 4.86
N VAL A 10 -31.65 30.99 4.30
CA VAL A 10 -31.09 29.65 4.07
C VAL A 10 -29.94 29.69 3.05
N ALA A 11 -30.07 30.48 1.98
CA ALA A 11 -29.04 30.67 0.97
C ALA A 11 -27.77 31.36 1.51
N VAL A 12 -27.91 32.29 2.47
CA VAL A 12 -26.77 32.97 3.10
C VAL A 12 -26.03 32.03 4.07
N THR A 13 -26.72 31.20 4.85
CA THR A 13 -26.07 30.21 5.73
C THR A 13 -25.32 29.11 4.96
N LEU A 14 -25.82 28.68 3.81
CA LEU A 14 -25.14 27.70 2.94
C LEU A 14 -23.89 28.31 2.27
N ALA A 15 -23.94 29.59 1.89
CA ALA A 15 -22.79 30.28 1.31
C ALA A 15 -21.67 30.55 2.34
N THR A 16 -22.01 30.85 3.60
CA THR A 16 -21.00 31.02 4.67
C THR A 16 -20.38 29.71 5.12
N GLY A 17 -21.11 28.59 5.10
CA GLY A 17 -20.57 27.27 5.45
C GLY A 17 -19.55 26.75 4.42
N ALA A 18 -19.76 27.04 3.13
CA ALA A 18 -18.83 26.66 2.07
C ALA A 18 -17.55 27.50 2.05
N LEU A 19 -17.61 28.78 2.46
CA LEU A 19 -16.44 29.66 2.54
C LEU A 19 -15.58 29.42 3.80
N ALA A 20 -16.15 28.82 4.85
CA ALA A 20 -15.41 28.56 6.10
C ALA A 20 -14.38 27.42 5.97
N ASN A 21 -14.60 26.45 5.07
CA ASN A 21 -13.70 25.30 4.94
C ASN A 21 -12.43 25.58 4.11
N ALA A 22 -12.43 26.63 3.27
CA ALA A 22 -11.26 26.98 2.46
C ALA A 22 -10.19 27.77 3.23
N ALA A 23 -10.41 28.07 4.52
CA ALA A 23 -9.54 28.90 5.35
C ALA A 23 -8.70 28.12 6.39
N GLN A 24 -8.86 26.79 6.50
CA GLN A 24 -8.12 25.99 7.50
C GLN A 24 -6.61 26.01 7.26
N ALA A 25 -6.15 25.83 6.02
CA ALA A 25 -4.72 25.87 5.71
C ALA A 25 -4.07 27.24 5.95
N GLU A 26 -4.84 28.34 5.88
CA GLU A 26 -4.32 29.69 6.15
C GLU A 26 -4.07 29.94 7.63
N THR A 27 -4.81 29.25 8.51
CA THR A 27 -4.59 29.32 9.97
C THR A 27 -3.41 28.49 10.46
N ASP A 28 -2.90 27.58 9.64
CA ASP A 28 -1.74 26.74 9.96
C ASP A 28 -0.41 27.40 9.55
N GLY A 29 0.66 27.01 10.27
CA GLY A 29 2.02 27.43 9.96
C GLY A 29 2.46 26.99 8.56
N ALA A 30 3.33 27.78 7.92
CA ALA A 30 3.76 27.55 6.53
C ALA A 30 4.33 26.14 6.27
N THR A 31 4.95 25.51 7.26
CA THR A 31 5.47 24.14 7.17
C THR A 31 4.38 23.07 7.08
N CYS A 32 3.19 23.34 7.60
CA CYS A 32 2.06 22.41 7.58
C CYS A 32 1.27 22.50 6.28
N ARG A 33 1.44 23.58 5.50
CA ARG A 33 0.71 23.80 4.25
C ARG A 33 1.13 22.82 3.14
N ASN A 34 2.40 22.42 3.12
CA ASN A 34 2.92 21.46 2.14
C ASN A 34 2.94 20.07 2.77
N VAL A 35 1.95 19.24 2.45
CA VAL A 35 1.84 17.87 3.01
C VAL A 35 2.58 16.89 2.09
N ARG A 36 3.69 16.32 2.55
CA ARG A 36 4.54 15.44 1.74
C ARG A 36 4.18 13.97 1.97
N PHE A 37 3.51 13.38 0.99
CA PHE A 37 3.12 11.97 1.00
C PHE A 37 4.22 11.07 0.46
N ALA A 38 4.34 9.89 1.08
CA ALA A 38 5.08 8.75 0.56
C ALA A 38 4.11 7.85 -0.22
N ASP A 39 4.48 7.50 -1.45
CA ASP A 39 3.78 6.50 -2.28
C ASP A 39 4.77 5.41 -2.68
N ILE A 40 4.36 4.15 -2.53
CA ILE A 40 5.22 2.99 -2.86
C ILE A 40 5.09 2.61 -4.33
N GLY A 41 4.06 3.13 -5.03
CA GLY A 41 3.75 2.83 -6.41
C GLY A 41 2.88 1.58 -6.60
N TRP A 42 2.32 1.04 -5.51
CA TRP A 42 1.27 0.03 -5.58
C TRP A 42 -0.07 0.71 -5.88
N THR A 43 -0.95 0.05 -6.63
CA THR A 43 -2.19 0.67 -7.11
C THR A 43 -3.10 1.12 -5.97
N ASP A 44 -3.19 0.35 -4.89
CA ASP A 44 -3.97 0.65 -3.68
C ASP A 44 -3.42 1.91 -2.95
N ILE A 45 -2.10 1.98 -2.76
CA ILE A 45 -1.43 3.11 -2.09
C ILE A 45 -1.51 4.37 -2.97
N THR A 46 -1.28 4.23 -4.27
CA THR A 46 -1.37 5.34 -5.23
C THR A 46 -2.79 5.93 -5.19
N SER A 47 -3.80 5.07 -5.20
CA SER A 47 -5.21 5.49 -5.20
C SER A 47 -5.61 6.17 -3.88
N THR A 48 -5.24 5.59 -2.73
CA THR A 48 -5.55 6.17 -1.41
C THR A 48 -4.81 7.48 -1.18
N THR A 49 -3.56 7.58 -1.63
CA THR A 49 -2.76 8.82 -1.58
C THR A 49 -3.36 9.90 -2.48
N ALA A 50 -3.77 9.55 -3.70
CA ALA A 50 -4.42 10.49 -4.61
C ALA A 50 -5.74 11.03 -4.01
N LEU A 51 -6.57 10.15 -3.44
CA LEU A 51 -7.81 10.56 -2.78
C LEU A 51 -7.54 11.51 -1.60
N ALA A 52 -6.56 11.17 -0.75
CA ALA A 52 -6.17 12.03 0.36
C ALA A 52 -5.68 13.39 -0.15
N SER A 53 -4.81 13.41 -1.15
CA SER A 53 -4.32 14.64 -1.78
C SER A 53 -5.47 15.52 -2.28
N THR A 54 -6.47 14.98 -2.97
CA THR A 54 -7.65 15.74 -3.40
C THR A 54 -8.41 16.37 -2.23
N VAL A 55 -8.54 15.65 -1.11
CA VAL A 55 -9.16 16.20 0.11
C VAL A 55 -8.31 17.33 0.70
N PHE A 56 -6.99 17.15 0.80
CA PHE A 56 -6.06 18.17 1.30
C PHE A 56 -6.07 19.43 0.43
N GLU A 57 -6.09 19.28 -0.90
CA GLU A 57 -6.25 20.40 -1.85
C GLU A 57 -7.55 21.15 -1.62
N GLY A 58 -8.68 20.43 -1.45
CA GLY A 58 -9.97 21.03 -1.15
C GLY A 58 -10.03 21.80 0.16
N LEU A 59 -9.15 21.46 1.12
CA LEU A 59 -8.97 22.16 2.41
C LEU A 59 -7.95 23.31 2.34
N GLY A 60 -7.36 23.57 1.17
CA GLY A 60 -6.39 24.66 0.94
C GLY A 60 -4.93 24.29 1.19
N TYR A 61 -4.62 23.02 1.47
CA TYR A 61 -3.23 22.54 1.56
C TYR A 61 -2.63 22.26 0.17
N LYS A 62 -1.33 22.01 0.13
CA LYS A 62 -0.55 21.75 -1.09
C LYS A 62 0.15 20.39 -0.97
N PRO A 63 -0.58 19.28 -1.17
CA PRO A 63 0.03 17.97 -1.07
C PRO A 63 1.03 17.74 -2.20
N THR A 64 2.08 16.98 -1.90
CA THR A 64 3.07 16.51 -2.87
C THR A 64 3.33 15.04 -2.62
N THR A 65 3.40 14.24 -3.67
CA THR A 65 3.65 12.79 -3.55
C THR A 65 5.04 12.43 -4.05
N THR A 66 5.80 11.70 -3.24
CA THR A 66 7.10 11.12 -3.63
C THR A 66 6.96 9.61 -3.77
N ILE A 67 7.18 9.09 -4.99
CA ILE A 67 7.23 7.64 -5.21
C ILE A 67 8.59 7.11 -4.74
N SER A 68 8.58 6.15 -3.81
CA SER A 68 9.80 5.53 -3.29
C SER A 68 9.54 4.16 -2.65
N SER A 69 10.57 3.31 -2.54
CA SER A 69 10.42 2.00 -1.90
C SER A 69 10.09 2.11 -0.41
N VAL A 70 9.58 1.02 0.19
CA VAL A 70 9.23 0.96 1.62
C VAL A 70 10.38 1.44 2.54
N PRO A 71 11.64 0.97 2.38
CA PRO A 71 12.74 1.44 3.24
C PRO A 71 13.06 2.93 3.08
N ILE A 72 12.98 3.46 1.85
CA ILE A 72 13.24 4.87 1.57
C ILE A 72 12.12 5.73 2.17
N SER A 73 10.86 5.30 2.06
CA SER A 73 9.72 5.97 2.68
C SER A 73 9.87 6.08 4.20
N PHE A 74 10.23 4.99 4.89
CA PHE A 74 10.47 5.03 6.34
C PHE A 74 11.65 5.94 6.72
N ALA A 75 12.74 5.92 5.94
CA ALA A 75 13.86 6.85 6.15
C ALA A 75 13.46 8.32 5.92
N GLY A 76 12.61 8.58 4.92
CA GLY A 76 12.06 9.90 4.62
C GLY A 76 11.17 10.42 5.74
N LEU A 77 10.31 9.57 6.31
CA LEU A 77 9.49 9.92 7.49
C LEU A 77 10.37 10.23 8.70
N LYS A 78 11.34 9.36 9.01
CA LYS A 78 12.29 9.57 10.12
C LYS A 78 13.07 10.88 9.99
N SER A 79 13.53 11.20 8.79
CA SER A 79 14.31 12.41 8.52
C SER A 79 13.46 13.67 8.31
N LYS A 80 12.12 13.56 8.46
CA LYS A 80 11.17 14.64 8.20
C LYS A 80 11.27 15.20 6.77
N GLN A 81 11.68 14.36 5.81
CA GLN A 81 11.60 14.66 4.38
C GLN A 81 10.21 14.30 3.81
N LEU A 82 9.51 13.39 4.46
CA LEU A 82 8.12 13.02 4.21
C LEU A 82 7.32 13.23 5.51
N ASP A 83 6.03 13.48 5.38
CA ASP A 83 5.12 13.75 6.50
C ASP A 83 4.16 12.57 6.74
N VAL A 84 3.62 11.99 5.67
CA VAL A 84 2.55 10.98 5.75
C VAL A 84 2.83 9.81 4.82
N SER A 85 2.57 8.59 5.29
CA SER A 85 2.37 7.42 4.45
C SER A 85 1.04 6.78 4.82
N LEU A 86 0.25 6.40 3.81
CA LEU A 86 -1.02 5.70 3.99
C LEU A 86 -0.88 4.18 3.77
N GLY A 87 0.33 3.72 3.46
CA GLY A 87 0.64 2.35 3.03
C GLY A 87 1.26 1.47 4.10
N TYR A 88 0.91 1.68 5.37
CA TYR A 88 1.40 0.82 6.45
C TYR A 88 0.59 -0.49 6.52
N TRP A 89 1.16 -1.56 5.96
CA TRP A 89 0.55 -2.89 5.91
C TRP A 89 0.89 -3.72 7.16
N TRP A 90 0.00 -3.72 8.14
CA TRP A 90 0.09 -4.59 9.31
C TRP A 90 -0.45 -6.00 9.02
N PRO A 91 0.18 -7.09 9.53
CA PRO A 91 1.39 -7.13 10.36
C PRO A 91 2.70 -7.25 9.55
N VAL A 92 2.65 -7.37 8.22
CA VAL A 92 3.84 -7.71 7.39
C VAL A 92 4.97 -6.69 7.53
N GLN A 93 4.64 -5.41 7.75
CA GLN A 93 5.61 -4.33 7.95
C GLN A 93 6.01 -4.09 9.41
N GLN A 94 5.35 -4.72 10.40
CA GLN A 94 5.57 -4.42 11.83
C GLN A 94 7.05 -4.47 12.21
N LYS A 95 7.75 -5.55 11.81
CA LYS A 95 9.16 -5.75 12.18
C LYS A 95 10.07 -4.65 11.61
N GLN A 96 9.78 -4.16 10.40
CA GLN A 96 10.57 -3.10 9.78
C GLN A 96 10.22 -1.72 10.38
N LEU A 97 8.97 -1.50 10.76
CA LEU A 97 8.52 -0.23 11.35
C LEU A 97 8.91 -0.08 12.82
N GLN A 98 9.01 -1.18 13.59
CA GLN A 98 9.21 -1.16 15.05
C GLN A 98 10.35 -0.25 15.54
N PRO A 99 11.56 -0.24 14.93
CA PRO A 99 12.64 0.65 15.40
C PRO A 99 12.29 2.15 15.29
N PHE A 100 11.42 2.52 14.35
CA PHE A 100 10.96 3.89 14.17
C PHE A 100 9.90 4.29 15.20
N LEU A 101 9.06 3.33 15.62
CA LEU A 101 8.11 3.50 16.71
C LEU A 101 8.83 3.63 18.05
N ASP A 102 9.80 2.75 18.31
CA ASP A 102 10.59 2.74 19.55
C ASP A 102 11.37 4.05 19.74
N SER A 103 11.92 4.57 18.64
CA SER A 103 12.61 5.87 18.61
C SER A 103 11.67 7.07 18.54
N LYS A 104 10.35 6.86 18.47
CA LYS A 104 9.31 7.91 18.32
C LYS A 104 9.55 8.82 17.10
N SER A 105 10.20 8.29 16.07
CA SER A 105 10.46 9.02 14.83
C SER A 105 9.31 8.91 13.84
N ILE A 106 8.46 7.90 13.99
CA ILE A 106 7.21 7.73 13.23
C ILE A 106 6.09 7.44 14.22
N ASN A 107 4.93 8.05 14.00
CA ASN A 107 3.70 7.75 14.73
C ASN A 107 2.73 7.04 13.79
N VAL A 108 2.02 6.03 14.31
CA VAL A 108 0.90 5.39 13.62
C VAL A 108 -0.38 6.08 14.08
N VAL A 109 -1.21 6.50 13.12
CA VAL A 109 -2.51 7.12 13.38
C VAL A 109 -3.57 6.02 13.44
N GLU A 110 -4.39 6.06 14.49
CA GLU A 110 -5.48 5.12 14.74
C GLU A 110 -6.84 5.84 14.61
N PRO A 111 -7.91 5.16 14.15
CA PRO A 111 -7.98 3.76 13.70
C PRO A 111 -7.33 3.54 12.32
N PRO A 112 -7.08 2.28 11.90
CA PRO A 112 -6.57 1.98 10.56
C PRO A 112 -7.51 2.51 9.47
N ASN A 113 -6.93 3.00 8.37
CA ASN A 113 -7.68 3.48 7.20
C ASN A 113 -8.35 2.35 6.40
N LEU A 114 -7.88 1.11 6.56
CA LEU A 114 -8.41 -0.08 5.92
C LEU A 114 -8.29 -1.29 6.86
N SER A 115 -9.37 -2.03 7.00
CA SER A 115 -9.43 -3.26 7.80
C SER A 115 -9.93 -4.43 6.96
N GLY A 116 -9.49 -5.65 7.28
CA GLY A 116 -9.90 -6.86 6.56
C GLY A 116 -9.11 -7.15 5.29
N ALA A 117 -8.07 -6.36 5.03
CA ALA A 117 -7.11 -6.62 3.96
C ALA A 117 -6.36 -7.94 4.20
N LYS A 118 -5.94 -8.59 3.11
CA LYS A 118 -5.24 -9.88 3.15
C LYS A 118 -4.05 -9.81 2.20
N ALA A 119 -2.94 -10.43 2.57
CA ALA A 119 -1.80 -10.60 1.69
C ALA A 119 -1.18 -11.98 1.94
N THR A 120 -0.93 -12.76 0.89
CA THR A 120 -0.36 -14.11 0.98
C THR A 120 0.18 -14.57 -0.39
N LEU A 121 0.75 -15.77 -0.45
CA LEU A 121 1.05 -16.41 -1.74
C LEU A 121 -0.25 -16.90 -2.38
N ALA A 122 -0.39 -16.63 -3.67
CA ALA A 122 -1.54 -16.98 -4.49
C ALA A 122 -1.10 -17.79 -5.72
N VAL A 123 -2.05 -18.56 -6.26
CA VAL A 123 -1.86 -19.40 -7.45
C VAL A 123 -3.13 -19.35 -8.31
N PRO A 124 -3.03 -19.59 -9.63
CA PRO A 124 -4.21 -19.70 -10.49
C PRO A 124 -5.11 -20.88 -10.11
N SER A 125 -6.40 -20.78 -10.43
CA SER A 125 -7.42 -21.79 -10.08
C SER A 125 -7.09 -23.20 -10.60
N TYR A 126 -6.48 -23.33 -11.78
CA TYR A 126 -6.09 -24.63 -12.32
C TYR A 126 -4.95 -25.29 -11.54
N ALA A 127 -3.98 -24.53 -11.03
CA ALA A 127 -2.91 -25.07 -10.19
C ALA A 127 -3.48 -25.49 -8.81
N TYR A 128 -4.38 -24.68 -8.25
CA TYR A 128 -5.10 -25.01 -7.03
C TYR A 128 -5.90 -26.31 -7.16
N GLN A 129 -6.69 -26.44 -8.24
CA GLN A 129 -7.49 -27.63 -8.53
C GLN A 129 -6.62 -28.87 -8.74
N ALA A 130 -5.42 -28.70 -9.28
CA ALA A 130 -4.45 -29.77 -9.51
C ALA A 130 -3.63 -30.17 -8.27
N GLY A 131 -3.79 -29.49 -7.12
CA GLY A 131 -3.21 -29.91 -5.85
C GLY A 131 -2.38 -28.86 -5.11
N LEU A 132 -2.06 -27.72 -5.73
CA LEU A 132 -1.28 -26.66 -5.10
C LEU A 132 -2.16 -25.77 -4.19
N LYS A 133 -2.45 -26.23 -2.97
CA LYS A 133 -3.45 -25.59 -2.08
C LYS A 133 -2.87 -24.96 -0.84
N THR A 134 -1.74 -25.49 -0.36
CA THR A 134 -1.09 -25.07 0.88
C THR A 134 0.37 -24.68 0.62
N PHE A 135 1.00 -24.02 1.59
CA PHE A 135 2.43 -23.69 1.50
C PHE A 135 3.30 -24.96 1.36
N ASP A 136 2.93 -26.06 2.01
CA ASP A 136 3.64 -27.35 1.92
C ASP A 136 3.55 -28.00 0.53
N ASP A 137 2.54 -27.63 -0.27
CA ASP A 137 2.40 -28.15 -1.63
C ASP A 137 3.34 -27.47 -2.63
N ILE A 138 3.79 -26.23 -2.34
CA ILE A 138 4.64 -25.44 -3.25
C ILE A 138 5.92 -26.21 -3.59
N ALA A 139 6.58 -26.78 -2.59
CA ALA A 139 7.84 -27.51 -2.79
C ALA A 139 7.67 -28.77 -3.65
N ARG A 140 6.49 -29.41 -3.59
CA ARG A 140 6.17 -30.65 -4.35
C ARG A 140 6.03 -30.38 -5.85
N HIS A 141 5.65 -29.17 -6.22
CA HIS A 141 5.41 -28.74 -7.60
C HIS A 141 6.52 -27.83 -8.15
N ARG A 142 7.75 -28.00 -7.65
CA ARG A 142 8.88 -27.16 -8.04
C ARG A 142 9.16 -27.18 -9.55
N ALA A 143 8.98 -28.33 -10.21
CA ALA A 143 9.23 -28.46 -11.64
C ALA A 143 8.21 -27.65 -12.46
N GLU A 144 6.93 -27.73 -12.10
CA GLU A 144 5.83 -27.00 -12.74
C GLU A 144 5.95 -25.49 -12.51
N LEU A 145 6.50 -25.08 -11.37
CA LEU A 145 6.71 -23.68 -10.98
C LEU A 145 8.07 -23.10 -11.44
N ASP A 146 8.86 -23.84 -12.21
CA ASP A 146 10.24 -23.48 -12.59
C ASP A 146 11.14 -23.11 -11.38
N GLY A 147 10.79 -23.59 -10.18
CA GLY A 147 11.45 -23.21 -8.92
C GLY A 147 11.43 -21.71 -8.64
N LYS A 148 10.37 -20.98 -9.03
CA LYS A 148 10.27 -19.52 -8.84
C LYS A 148 9.06 -19.14 -7.99
N ILE A 149 9.23 -18.09 -7.20
CA ILE A 149 8.14 -17.36 -6.53
C ILE A 149 8.23 -15.91 -6.98
N TYR A 150 7.13 -15.36 -7.49
CA TYR A 150 7.11 -13.99 -8.02
C TYR A 150 6.66 -12.99 -6.96
N GLY A 151 7.57 -12.11 -6.59
CA GLY A 151 7.30 -10.99 -5.69
C GLY A 151 7.17 -9.68 -6.45
N ILE A 152 7.15 -8.60 -5.69
CA ILE A 152 7.05 -7.21 -6.17
C ILE A 152 8.43 -6.53 -6.11
N GLU A 153 8.52 -5.26 -5.76
CA GLU A 153 9.79 -4.53 -5.77
C GLU A 153 10.77 -4.94 -4.67
N PRO A 154 12.08 -4.85 -4.93
CA PRO A 154 13.11 -5.08 -3.94
C PRO A 154 12.96 -4.19 -2.71
N GLY A 155 13.14 -4.79 -1.54
CA GLY A 155 13.01 -4.10 -0.26
C GLY A 155 11.59 -4.05 0.31
N SER A 156 10.58 -4.51 -0.44
CA SER A 156 9.24 -4.72 0.11
C SER A 156 9.26 -5.75 1.25
N SER A 157 8.40 -5.56 2.25
CA SER A 157 8.32 -6.43 3.42
C SER A 157 7.78 -7.82 3.08
N ALA A 158 6.93 -7.90 2.04
CA ALA A 158 6.45 -9.16 1.50
C ALA A 158 7.58 -9.98 0.87
N ASN A 159 8.40 -9.36 0.01
CA ASN A 159 9.59 -10.02 -0.55
C ASN A 159 10.56 -10.45 0.54
N ALA A 160 10.82 -9.61 1.55
CA ALA A 160 11.67 -9.97 2.68
C ALA A 160 11.12 -11.18 3.47
N THR A 161 9.80 -11.29 3.59
CA THR A 161 9.14 -12.44 4.22
C THR A 161 9.30 -13.70 3.37
N ILE A 162 9.08 -13.61 2.05
CA ILE A 162 9.25 -14.73 1.11
C ILE A 162 10.71 -15.19 1.08
N GLN A 163 11.65 -14.26 0.99
CA GLN A 163 13.08 -14.57 0.98
C GLN A 163 13.50 -15.27 2.27
N LYS A 164 13.01 -14.82 3.43
CA LYS A 164 13.24 -15.51 4.69
C LYS A 164 12.71 -16.95 4.69
N MET A 165 11.53 -17.19 4.12
CA MET A 165 10.98 -18.55 4.00
C MET A 165 11.90 -19.45 3.15
N ILE A 166 12.43 -18.91 2.05
CA ILE A 166 13.40 -19.61 1.18
C ILE A 166 14.70 -19.88 1.96
N ASP A 167 15.31 -18.85 2.54
CA ASP A 167 16.61 -18.94 3.23
C ASP A 167 16.60 -19.92 4.41
N THR A 168 15.46 -19.99 5.11
CA THR A 168 15.27 -20.90 6.25
C THR A 168 14.69 -22.26 5.86
N ASN A 169 14.54 -22.53 4.56
CA ASN A 169 13.92 -23.72 4.00
C ASN A 169 12.54 -24.04 4.61
N GLN A 170 11.79 -23.00 4.97
CA GLN A 170 10.44 -23.14 5.49
C GLN A 170 9.55 -23.75 4.40
N TYR A 171 8.72 -24.72 4.76
CA TYR A 171 7.87 -25.47 3.82
C TYR A 171 8.63 -26.16 2.68
N GLY A 172 9.95 -26.40 2.83
CA GLY A 172 10.78 -27.00 1.78
C GLY A 172 11.17 -26.04 0.65
N LEU A 173 11.06 -24.72 0.85
CA LEU A 173 11.26 -23.72 -0.20
C LEU A 173 12.74 -23.39 -0.51
N GLY A 174 13.72 -23.99 0.15
CA GLY A 174 15.14 -23.63 0.01
C GLY A 174 15.72 -23.80 -1.40
N GLY A 175 15.04 -24.55 -2.28
CA GLY A 175 15.39 -24.67 -3.70
C GLY A 175 14.70 -23.67 -4.63
N PHE A 176 13.87 -22.76 -4.12
CA PHE A 176 13.18 -21.75 -4.90
C PHE A 176 14.00 -20.46 -5.02
N LYS A 177 13.72 -19.70 -6.08
CA LYS A 177 14.25 -18.35 -6.28
C LYS A 177 13.11 -17.35 -6.20
N LEU A 178 13.29 -16.32 -5.38
CA LEU A 178 12.45 -15.13 -5.43
C LEU A 178 12.77 -14.32 -6.70
N VAL A 179 11.75 -14.03 -7.49
CA VAL A 179 11.82 -13.15 -8.66
C VAL A 179 11.22 -11.80 -8.26
N GLU A 180 12.08 -10.80 -8.11
CA GLU A 180 11.69 -9.44 -7.75
C GLU A 180 11.51 -8.57 -9.00
N SER A 181 10.51 -7.68 -8.99
CA SER A 181 10.24 -6.72 -10.05
C SER A 181 9.49 -5.48 -9.54
N SER A 182 8.17 -5.44 -9.69
CA SER A 182 7.21 -4.45 -9.18
C SER A 182 5.82 -5.09 -9.21
N GLU A 183 4.79 -4.45 -8.66
CA GLU A 183 3.38 -4.90 -8.84
C GLU A 183 3.07 -5.14 -10.33
N ALA A 184 3.32 -4.13 -11.17
CA ALA A 184 3.07 -4.23 -12.60
C ALA A 184 3.89 -5.34 -13.27
N GLY A 185 5.18 -5.47 -12.94
CA GLY A 185 6.06 -6.50 -13.50
C GLY A 185 5.64 -7.92 -13.11
N MET A 186 5.21 -8.10 -11.86
CA MET A 186 4.68 -9.35 -11.34
C MET A 186 3.38 -9.71 -12.08
N LEU A 187 2.42 -8.79 -12.17
CA LEU A 187 1.13 -9.02 -12.82
C LEU A 187 1.30 -9.36 -14.31
N VAL A 188 2.15 -8.64 -15.05
CA VAL A 188 2.45 -8.97 -16.46
C VAL A 188 2.95 -10.41 -16.62
N THR A 189 3.79 -10.86 -15.68
CA THR A 189 4.32 -12.23 -15.70
C THR A 189 3.25 -13.26 -15.37
N VAL A 190 2.46 -13.01 -14.34
CA VAL A 190 1.34 -13.87 -13.91
C VAL A 190 0.29 -13.99 -15.01
N GLU A 191 -0.12 -12.88 -15.63
CA GLU A 191 -1.06 -12.87 -16.74
C GLU A 191 -0.55 -13.68 -17.93
N ARG A 192 0.75 -13.56 -18.26
CA ARG A 192 1.36 -14.39 -19.31
C ARG A 192 1.30 -15.87 -18.96
N ALA A 193 1.67 -16.23 -17.73
CA ALA A 193 1.61 -17.62 -17.27
C ALA A 193 0.17 -18.18 -17.34
N ILE A 194 -0.83 -17.38 -16.96
CA ILE A 194 -2.25 -17.75 -17.05
C ILE A 194 -2.69 -17.96 -18.50
N ARG A 195 -2.31 -17.07 -19.43
CA ARG A 195 -2.62 -17.23 -20.86
C ARG A 195 -1.99 -18.49 -21.44
N GLU A 196 -0.78 -18.83 -20.99
CA GLU A 196 -0.04 -20.02 -21.42
C GLU A 196 -0.39 -21.29 -20.61
N LYS A 197 -1.34 -21.22 -19.66
CA LYS A 197 -1.69 -22.30 -18.71
C LYS A 197 -0.49 -22.87 -17.94
N LYS A 198 0.55 -22.07 -17.72
CA LYS A 198 1.72 -22.42 -16.91
C LYS A 198 1.44 -22.18 -15.43
N TRP A 199 2.01 -23.01 -14.57
CA TRP A 199 1.85 -22.81 -13.13
C TRP A 199 2.68 -21.60 -12.69
N VAL A 200 2.14 -20.85 -11.73
CA VAL A 200 2.80 -19.68 -11.16
C VAL A 200 2.37 -19.53 -9.71
N VAL A 201 3.32 -19.19 -8.84
CA VAL A 201 3.06 -18.78 -7.46
C VAL A 201 3.61 -17.37 -7.27
N PHE A 202 2.79 -16.49 -6.72
CA PHE A 202 3.07 -15.06 -6.67
C PHE A 202 2.48 -14.42 -5.41
N LEU A 203 2.93 -13.22 -5.06
CA LEU A 203 2.30 -12.43 -3.99
C LEU A 203 0.93 -11.94 -4.45
N GLY A 204 -0.13 -12.33 -3.74
CA GLY A 204 -1.49 -11.81 -3.95
C GLY A 204 -2.02 -11.12 -2.70
N TRP A 205 -2.88 -10.13 -2.89
CA TRP A 205 -3.53 -9.41 -1.81
C TRP A 205 -4.93 -8.93 -2.21
N GLU A 206 -5.72 -8.53 -1.20
CA GLU A 206 -7.02 -7.88 -1.33
C GLU A 206 -7.12 -6.75 -0.29
N PRO A 207 -7.74 -5.60 -0.62
CA PRO A 207 -7.79 -4.96 -1.94
C PRO A 207 -6.42 -4.46 -2.41
#